data_AF-A0AAN9HHS4-F1
#
_entry.id   AF-A0AAN9HHS4-F1
#
_cell.length_a   1.000
_cell.length_b   1.000
_cell.length_c   1.000
_cell.angle_alpha   90.00
_cell.angle_beta   90.00
_cell.angle_gamma   90.00
#
_symmetry.space_group_name_H-M   'P 1'
#
loop_
_entity.id
_entity.type
_entity.pdbx_description
1 polymer ?
#
loop_
_entity_poly.entity_id
_entity_poly.type
_entity_poly.pdbx_seq_one_letter_code
_entity_poly.pdbx_strand_id
1 'polypeptide(L)'
;MSQASERQRAMETWWCTCLHCHKMHTELESLCCTEWDIVMPQLEHVEHSADEMTSALRCITEYTGFPPLLSRSVLDVFFHLPKVNWKRRPRPEGPGGTLTVDQCRLVAYRVVLEWILKGEKLGRHNRKVLPSCVVWSIRERYPSSSGQYVGFKEAEQAFGLI
;
A
#
# COMPACT_ATOMS: atom_id res chain seq x y z
N MET A 1 23.61 -9.10 31.23
CA MET A 1 23.39 -8.23 30.06
C MET A 1 21.89 -8.13 29.87
N SER A 2 21.31 -6.95 30.09
CA SER A 2 19.87 -6.72 30.09
C SER A 2 19.29 -6.97 28.71
N GLN A 3 18.44 -7.99 28.56
CA GLN A 3 17.56 -8.09 27.40
C GLN A 3 16.53 -6.96 27.52
N ALA A 4 16.81 -5.83 26.88
CA ALA A 4 15.76 -4.86 26.60
C ALA A 4 14.81 -5.56 25.62
N SER A 5 13.63 -5.96 26.09
CA SER A 5 12.55 -6.45 25.24
C SER A 5 12.26 -5.36 24.22
N GLU A 6 12.64 -5.58 22.96
CA GLU A 6 12.24 -4.70 21.86
C GLU A 6 10.71 -4.57 21.88
N ARG A 7 10.22 -3.33 21.89
CA ARG A 7 8.78 -3.09 21.87
C ARG A 7 8.24 -3.53 20.52
N GLN A 8 7.34 -4.50 20.53
CA GLN A 8 6.60 -4.94 19.35
C GLN A 8 5.71 -3.80 18.83
N ARG A 9 5.72 -3.59 17.52
CA ARG A 9 4.90 -2.58 16.84
C ARG A 9 3.53 -3.12 16.46
N ALA A 10 3.40 -4.45 16.29
CA ALA A 10 2.15 -5.10 15.96
C ALA A 10 1.06 -4.78 17.00
N MET A 11 -0.16 -4.59 16.51
CA MET A 11 -1.34 -4.22 17.29
C MET A 11 -1.27 -2.85 17.99
N GLU A 12 -0.18 -2.10 17.82
CA GLU A 12 0.06 -0.79 18.41
C GLU A 12 0.13 0.33 17.35
N THR A 13 0.14 1.60 17.79
CA THR A 13 0.26 2.78 16.91
C THR A 13 1.27 3.82 17.38
N TRP A 14 2.01 3.58 18.47
CA TRP A 14 2.97 4.55 19.04
C TRP A 14 4.15 4.89 18.11
N TRP A 15 4.42 4.04 17.12
CA TRP A 15 5.46 4.21 16.10
C TRP A 15 5.02 5.12 14.93
N CYS A 16 3.73 5.49 14.86
CA CYS A 16 3.23 6.36 13.82
C CYS A 16 3.65 7.82 14.07
N THR A 17 4.19 8.45 13.03
CA THR A 17 4.54 9.88 13.03
C THR A 17 3.75 10.69 12.00
N CYS A 18 3.06 10.04 11.05
CA CYS A 18 2.20 10.70 10.07
C CYS A 18 0.77 10.93 10.55
N LEU A 19 0.43 10.47 11.76
CA LEU A 19 -0.89 10.58 12.42
C LEU A 19 -2.07 9.86 11.74
N HIS A 20 -1.83 9.11 10.68
CA HIS A 20 -2.87 8.42 9.90
C HIS A 20 -2.72 6.89 9.89
N CYS A 21 -1.71 6.33 10.57
CA CYS A 21 -1.58 4.88 10.64
C CYS A 21 -2.52 4.30 11.70
N HIS A 22 -2.99 3.08 11.43
CA HIS A 22 -3.79 2.29 12.35
C HIS A 22 -3.05 1.00 12.74
N LYS A 23 -3.56 0.31 13.77
CA LYS A 23 -3.00 -0.97 14.21
C LYS A 23 -2.98 -2.00 13.08
N MET A 24 -1.87 -2.73 12.96
CA MET A 24 -1.70 -3.84 12.02
C MET A 24 -1.36 -5.11 12.78
N HIS A 25 -1.78 -6.27 12.27
CA HIS A 25 -1.63 -7.55 12.96
C HIS A 25 -0.21 -8.11 12.91
N THR A 26 0.65 -7.58 12.03
CA THR A 26 2.00 -8.06 11.82
C THR A 26 3.01 -6.94 12.02
N GLU A 27 4.21 -7.28 12.49
CA GLU A 27 5.33 -6.33 12.63
C GLU A 27 5.68 -5.69 11.28
N LEU A 28 5.72 -6.49 10.21
CA LEU A 28 6.07 -6.03 8.87
C LEU A 28 5.11 -4.95 8.34
N GLU A 29 3.81 -5.09 8.61
CA GLU A 29 2.81 -4.12 8.17
C GLU A 29 2.69 -2.92 9.12
N SER A 30 3.32 -2.97 10.30
CA SER A 30 3.36 -1.88 11.28
C SER A 30 4.42 -0.83 10.89
N LEU A 31 4.27 -0.30 9.68
CA LEU A 31 5.19 0.61 8.99
C LEU A 31 4.51 1.97 8.75
N CYS A 32 5.17 3.07 9.14
CA CYS A 32 4.70 4.42 8.87
C CYS A 32 5.12 4.87 7.46
N CYS A 33 4.29 5.68 6.78
CA CYS A 33 4.66 6.17 5.44
C CYS A 33 5.88 7.09 5.43
N THR A 34 6.23 7.69 6.57
CA THR A 34 7.44 8.51 6.73
C THR A 34 8.71 7.65 6.90
N GLU A 35 8.55 6.40 7.31
CA GLU A 35 9.63 5.40 7.39
C GLU A 35 9.68 4.57 6.10
N TRP A 36 8.87 4.92 5.11
CA TRP A 36 8.82 4.17 3.86
C TRP A 36 9.94 4.65 2.95
N ASP A 37 11.09 3.97 3.02
CA ASP A 37 12.35 4.32 2.35
C ASP A 37 12.23 4.65 0.85
N ILE A 38 11.14 4.23 0.19
CA ILE A 38 10.87 4.43 -1.23
C ILE A 38 10.26 5.83 -1.51
N VAL A 39 9.62 6.45 -0.51
CA VAL A 39 8.83 7.69 -0.65
C VAL A 39 9.68 8.95 -0.43
N MET A 40 10.62 8.90 0.51
CA MET A 40 11.35 10.09 0.99
C MET A 40 12.06 10.90 -0.12
N PRO A 41 12.74 10.29 -1.12
CA PRO A 41 13.39 11.06 -2.18
C PRO A 41 12.43 11.71 -3.19
N GLN A 42 11.14 11.37 -3.16
CA GLN A 42 10.21 11.69 -4.25
C GLN A 42 9.25 12.85 -3.93
N LEU A 43 9.03 13.15 -2.66
CA LEU A 43 8.18 14.26 -2.21
C LEU A 43 8.93 15.60 -2.20
N GLU A 44 10.26 15.58 -2.10
CA GLU A 44 11.12 16.77 -2.10
C GLU A 44 11.03 17.60 -3.39
N HIS A 45 10.72 16.98 -4.54
CA HIS A 45 10.68 17.67 -5.84
C HIS A 45 9.36 18.38 -6.15
N VAL A 46 8.31 18.23 -5.33
CA VAL A 46 6.97 18.76 -5.64
C VAL A 46 6.62 20.02 -4.83
N GLU A 47 7.39 20.34 -3.78
CA GLU A 47 7.17 21.50 -2.93
C GLU A 47 8.12 22.68 -3.27
N HIS A 48 8.13 23.14 -4.52
CA HIS A 48 8.71 24.46 -4.88
C HIS A 48 7.65 25.58 -4.76
N SER A 49 6.95 25.66 -3.62
CA SER A 49 6.15 26.84 -3.28
C SER A 49 6.40 27.27 -1.85
N ALA A 50 6.81 28.53 -1.71
CA ALA A 50 7.35 29.21 -0.54
C ALA A 50 6.45 29.23 0.70
N ASP A 51 6.36 28.12 1.44
CA ASP A 51 5.88 28.13 2.83
C ASP A 51 6.73 27.17 3.69
N GLU A 52 7.98 27.59 3.93
CA GLU A 52 9.07 26.86 4.58
C GLU A 52 8.93 26.67 6.10
N MET A 53 7.73 26.40 6.62
CA MET A 53 7.59 26.16 8.08
C MET A 53 6.69 24.96 8.46
N THR A 54 6.04 24.30 7.49
CA THR A 54 5.08 23.21 7.77
C THR A 54 5.31 21.91 6.99
N SER A 55 6.52 21.71 6.45
CA SER A 55 6.89 20.54 5.62
C SER A 55 7.23 19.28 6.44
N ALA A 56 7.30 19.37 7.76
CA ALA A 56 7.54 18.21 8.62
C ALA A 56 6.26 17.37 8.78
N LEU A 57 6.24 16.19 8.15
CA LEU A 57 5.36 15.03 8.46
C LEU A 57 3.98 14.96 7.79
N ARG A 58 3.82 15.39 6.53
CA ARG A 58 2.56 15.13 5.81
C ARG A 58 2.39 13.66 5.46
N CYS A 59 1.19 13.13 5.66
CA CYS A 59 0.90 11.76 5.31
C CYS A 59 0.76 11.59 3.79
N ILE A 60 1.25 10.47 3.25
CA ILE A 60 1.11 10.17 1.81
C ILE A 60 -0.35 10.11 1.35
N THR A 61 -1.28 9.78 2.25
CA THR A 61 -2.72 9.71 1.93
C THR A 61 -3.35 11.07 1.73
N GLU A 62 -2.74 12.13 2.25
CA GLU A 62 -3.18 13.52 2.08
C GLU A 62 -2.59 14.16 0.82
N TYR A 63 -1.60 13.52 0.21
CA TYR A 63 -1.00 14.01 -1.02
C TYR A 63 -2.01 13.97 -2.17
N THR A 64 -2.12 15.04 -2.95
CA THR A 64 -3.15 15.19 -4.01
C THR A 64 -3.10 14.08 -5.06
N GLY A 65 -1.91 13.52 -5.32
CA GLY A 65 -1.72 12.39 -6.22
C GLY A 65 -2.26 11.06 -5.71
N PHE A 66 -2.50 10.90 -4.40
CA PHE A 66 -2.90 9.62 -3.82
C PHE A 66 -4.41 9.29 -4.00
N PRO A 67 -5.37 10.14 -3.62
CA PRO A 67 -6.80 9.81 -3.74
C PRO A 67 -7.26 9.37 -5.15
N PRO A 68 -6.78 9.97 -6.25
CA PRO A 68 -7.14 9.52 -7.60
C PRO A 68 -6.78 8.07 -7.91
N LEU A 69 -5.71 7.53 -7.31
CA LEU A 69 -5.28 6.15 -7.49
C LEU A 69 -6.31 5.14 -7.00
N LEU A 70 -7.11 5.53 -6.00
CA LEU A 70 -8.16 4.69 -5.43
C LEU A 70 -9.51 4.87 -6.14
N SER A 71 -9.57 5.65 -7.23
CA SER A 71 -10.79 5.80 -8.01
C SER A 71 -11.07 4.54 -8.85
N ARG A 72 -12.35 4.15 -8.95
CA ARG A 72 -12.73 2.91 -9.62
C ARG A 72 -12.32 2.89 -11.10
N SER A 73 -12.37 4.04 -11.77
CA SER A 73 -11.94 4.19 -13.16
C SER A 73 -10.44 3.95 -13.35
N VAL A 74 -9.60 4.46 -12.45
CA VAL A 74 -8.14 4.21 -12.50
C VAL A 74 -7.83 2.74 -12.27
N LEU A 75 -8.50 2.11 -11.29
CA LEU A 75 -8.33 0.68 -11.03
C LEU A 75 -8.78 -0.19 -12.21
N ASP A 76 -9.90 0.16 -12.84
CA ASP A 76 -10.43 -0.57 -14.00
C ASP A 76 -9.48 -0.48 -15.20
N VAL A 77 -8.99 0.72 -15.53
CA VAL A 77 -7.98 0.91 -16.58
C VAL A 77 -6.73 0.08 -16.25
N PHE A 78 -6.23 0.18 -15.02
CA PHE A 78 -5.01 -0.50 -14.61
C PHE A 78 -5.13 -2.03 -14.63
N PHE A 79 -6.29 -2.58 -14.26
CA PHE A 79 -6.56 -4.01 -14.31
C PHE A 79 -6.45 -4.56 -15.74
N HIS A 80 -6.90 -3.78 -16.73
CA HIS A 80 -6.87 -4.18 -18.14
C HIS A 80 -5.53 -3.89 -18.84
N LEU A 81 -4.64 -3.09 -18.24
CA LEU A 81 -3.32 -2.82 -18.80
C LEU A 81 -2.51 -4.13 -19.01
N PRO A 82 -1.85 -4.29 -20.17
CA PRO A 82 -1.00 -5.44 -20.41
C PRO A 82 0.20 -5.45 -19.46
N LYS A 83 0.34 -6.52 -18.66
CA LYS A 83 1.50 -6.73 -17.79
C LYS A 83 2.39 -7.82 -18.39
N VAL A 84 3.64 -7.46 -18.68
CA VAL A 84 4.68 -8.38 -19.15
C VAL A 84 4.81 -9.50 -18.11
N ASN A 85 4.66 -10.77 -18.52
CA ASN A 85 4.75 -12.00 -17.70
C ASN A 85 3.47 -12.54 -17.05
N TRP A 86 2.28 -12.01 -17.33
CA TRP A 86 1.07 -12.67 -16.83
C TRP A 86 0.68 -13.87 -17.70
N LYS A 87 0.99 -15.10 -17.24
CA LYS A 87 0.65 -16.34 -17.95
C LYS A 87 -0.86 -16.53 -18.15
N ARG A 88 -1.67 -16.07 -17.18
CA ARG A 88 -3.14 -16.03 -17.26
C ARG A 88 -3.60 -14.70 -16.68
N ARG A 89 -4.42 -13.97 -17.45
CA ARG A 89 -5.05 -12.76 -16.94
C ARG A 89 -6.28 -13.12 -16.11
N PRO A 90 -6.43 -12.60 -14.88
CA PRO A 90 -7.68 -12.66 -14.16
C PRO A 90 -8.74 -11.91 -14.95
N ARG A 91 -9.98 -12.35 -14.78
CA ARG A 91 -11.15 -11.72 -15.39
C ARG A 91 -11.91 -10.98 -14.29
N PRO A 92 -12.60 -9.87 -14.62
CA PRO A 92 -13.52 -9.26 -13.68
C PRO A 92 -14.56 -10.29 -13.23
N GLU A 93 -14.79 -10.38 -11.93
CA GLU A 93 -15.72 -11.34 -11.32
C GLU A 93 -17.06 -10.69 -10.95
N GLY A 94 -17.17 -9.37 -11.10
CA GLY A 94 -18.36 -8.61 -10.78
C GLY A 94 -19.42 -8.62 -11.89
N PRO A 95 -20.64 -8.17 -11.57
CA PRO A 95 -21.73 -8.07 -12.54
C PRO A 95 -21.34 -7.22 -13.75
N GLY A 96 -21.76 -7.64 -14.94
CA GLY A 96 -21.51 -6.90 -16.18
C GLY A 96 -20.03 -6.79 -16.57
N GLY A 97 -19.16 -7.67 -16.05
CA GLY A 97 -17.72 -7.60 -16.31
C GLY A 97 -17.02 -6.50 -15.53
N THR A 98 -17.60 -6.03 -14.42
CA THR A 98 -16.97 -5.06 -13.53
C THR A 98 -16.08 -5.73 -12.49
N LEU A 99 -15.13 -4.98 -11.91
CA LEU A 99 -14.33 -5.48 -10.79
C LEU A 99 -15.18 -5.59 -9.52
N THR A 100 -15.02 -6.71 -8.80
CA THR A 100 -15.53 -6.86 -7.43
C THR A 100 -14.78 -5.94 -6.47
N VAL A 101 -15.32 -5.73 -5.27
CA VAL A 101 -14.64 -4.94 -4.21
C VAL A 101 -13.29 -5.55 -3.86
N ASP A 102 -13.20 -6.88 -3.80
CA ASP A 102 -11.95 -7.58 -3.51
C ASP A 102 -10.93 -7.41 -4.64
N GLN A 103 -11.37 -7.48 -5.90
CA GLN A 103 -10.51 -7.20 -7.05
C GLN A 103 -10.04 -5.74 -7.04
N CYS A 104 -10.92 -4.78 -6.75
CA CYS A 104 -10.52 -3.38 -6.59
C CYS A 104 -9.47 -3.22 -5.50
N ARG A 105 -9.64 -3.84 -4.33
CA ARG A 105 -8.67 -3.79 -3.22
C ARG A 105 -7.30 -4.33 -3.64
N LEU A 106 -7.26 -5.49 -4.29
CA LEU A 106 -6.02 -6.10 -4.76
C LEU A 106 -5.31 -5.25 -5.83
N VAL A 107 -6.08 -4.65 -6.74
CA VAL A 107 -5.56 -3.74 -7.77
C VAL A 107 -5.03 -2.46 -7.13
N ALA A 108 -5.75 -1.90 -6.16
CA ALA A 108 -5.35 -0.67 -5.47
C ALA A 108 -3.99 -0.80 -4.77
N TYR A 109 -3.74 -1.92 -4.06
CA TYR A 109 -2.43 -2.18 -3.48
C TYR A 109 -1.31 -2.13 -4.53
N ARG A 110 -1.56 -2.71 -5.69
CA ARG A 110 -0.57 -2.75 -6.78
C ARG A 110 -0.39 -1.40 -7.46
N VAL A 111 -1.46 -0.65 -7.69
CA VAL A 111 -1.42 0.68 -8.30
C VAL A 111 -0.57 1.63 -7.44
N VAL A 112 -0.78 1.64 -6.12
CA VAL A 112 -0.02 2.52 -5.22
C VAL A 112 1.46 2.15 -5.20
N LEU A 113 1.79 0.85 -5.17
CA LEU A 113 3.17 0.39 -5.28
C LEU A 113 3.81 0.82 -6.61
N GLU A 114 3.14 0.60 -7.73
CA GLU A 114 3.69 0.98 -9.05
C GLU A 114 3.82 2.50 -9.21
N TRP A 115 2.90 3.29 -8.64
CA TRP A 115 2.97 4.75 -8.61
C TRP A 115 4.24 5.25 -7.92
N ILE A 116 4.55 4.68 -6.75
CA ILE A 116 5.70 5.10 -5.93
C ILE A 116 7.01 4.56 -6.49
N LEU A 117 6.98 3.38 -7.11
CA LEU A 117 8.17 2.77 -7.70
C LEU A 117 8.57 3.35 -9.06
N LYS A 118 7.74 4.20 -9.67
CA LYS A 118 8.03 4.90 -10.96
C LYS A 118 8.61 3.99 -12.06
N GLY A 119 8.14 2.74 -12.13
CA GLY A 119 8.57 1.77 -13.14
C GLY A 119 9.64 0.76 -12.70
N GLU A 120 10.12 0.82 -11.46
CA GLU A 120 10.92 -0.28 -10.90
C GLU A 120 10.12 -1.59 -10.86
N LYS A 121 10.79 -2.70 -11.19
CA LYS A 121 10.14 -4.00 -11.32
C LYS A 121 9.88 -4.62 -9.94
N LEU A 122 8.59 -4.85 -9.64
CA LEU A 122 8.16 -5.71 -8.55
C LEU A 122 8.28 -7.19 -8.97
N GLY A 123 8.66 -8.07 -8.03
CA GLY A 123 8.83 -9.49 -8.33
C GLY A 123 9.12 -10.36 -7.12
N ARG A 124 9.42 -11.65 -7.37
CA ARG A 124 9.63 -12.70 -6.35
C ARG A 124 10.66 -12.34 -5.26
N HIS A 125 11.61 -11.46 -5.57
CA HIS A 125 12.65 -11.00 -4.65
C HIS A 125 12.65 -9.48 -4.43
N ASN A 126 11.62 -8.79 -4.95
CA ASN A 126 11.42 -7.37 -4.76
C ASN A 126 9.93 -7.11 -4.48
N ARG A 127 9.49 -7.60 -3.31
CA ARG A 127 8.17 -7.31 -2.75
C ARG A 127 8.34 -6.18 -1.74
N LYS A 128 7.41 -5.24 -1.74
CA LYS A 128 7.42 -4.10 -0.82
C LYS A 128 6.14 -4.11 -0.01
N VAL A 129 6.28 -3.86 1.30
CA VAL A 129 5.15 -3.71 2.21
C VAL A 129 4.61 -2.28 2.07
N LEU A 130 3.30 -2.14 2.01
CA LEU A 130 2.63 -0.84 2.04
C LEU A 130 2.54 -0.35 3.49
N PRO A 131 2.69 0.96 3.75
CA PRO A 131 2.48 1.53 5.08
C PRO A 131 1.05 1.35 5.57
N SER A 132 0.88 1.36 6.89
CA SER A 132 -0.42 1.16 7.52
C SER A 132 -1.48 2.16 7.05
N CYS A 133 -1.17 3.46 7.00
CA CYS A 133 -2.11 4.49 6.54
C CYS A 133 -2.63 4.23 5.10
N VAL A 134 -1.76 3.77 4.21
CA VAL A 134 -2.13 3.40 2.83
C VAL A 134 -3.02 2.17 2.81
N VAL A 135 -2.62 1.12 3.55
CA VAL A 135 -3.39 -0.13 3.62
C VAL A 135 -4.80 0.14 4.17
N TRP A 136 -4.92 0.93 5.22
CA TRP A 136 -6.20 1.28 5.81
C TRP A 136 -7.06 2.15 4.89
N SER A 137 -6.48 3.18 4.25
CA SER A 137 -7.21 3.98 3.26
C SER A 137 -7.79 3.12 2.12
N ILE A 138 -7.03 2.12 1.65
CA ILE A 138 -7.49 1.17 0.64
C ILE A 138 -8.62 0.25 1.19
N ARG A 139 -8.47 -0.26 2.42
CA ARG A 139 -9.46 -1.15 3.05
C ARG A 139 -10.76 -0.43 3.39
N GLU A 140 -10.71 0.84 3.78
CA GLU A 140 -11.91 1.66 3.98
C GLU A 140 -12.65 1.92 2.67
N ARG A 141 -11.90 2.18 1.59
CA ARG A 141 -12.47 2.38 0.26
C ARG A 141 -13.06 1.10 -0.34
N TYR A 142 -12.41 -0.04 -0.08
CA TYR A 142 -12.77 -1.35 -0.63
C TYR A 142 -12.83 -2.43 0.46
N PRO A 143 -13.84 -2.38 1.35
CA PRO A 143 -13.89 -3.23 2.53
C PRO A 143 -14.13 -4.71 2.19
N SER A 144 -13.55 -5.59 3.00
CA SER A 144 -13.90 -7.02 3.00
C SER A 144 -15.25 -7.22 3.68
N SER A 145 -16.13 -8.02 3.09
CA SER A 145 -17.45 -8.32 3.68
C SER A 145 -17.36 -9.05 5.02
N SER A 146 -16.29 -9.84 5.24
CA SER A 146 -16.03 -10.53 6.51
C SER A 146 -15.23 -9.68 7.51
N GLY A 147 -14.69 -8.53 7.08
CA GLY A 147 -13.74 -7.73 7.86
C GLY A 147 -12.38 -8.41 8.09
N GLN A 148 -12.19 -9.64 7.61
CA GLN A 148 -10.93 -10.37 7.72
C GLN A 148 -10.07 -10.09 6.50
N TYR A 149 -8.80 -9.77 6.75
CA TYR A 149 -7.81 -9.47 5.71
C TYR A 149 -6.63 -10.40 5.86
N VAL A 150 -6.18 -10.97 4.74
CA VAL A 150 -4.88 -11.61 4.67
C VAL A 150 -3.84 -10.49 4.62
N GLY A 151 -2.92 -10.48 5.58
CA GLY A 151 -1.79 -9.55 5.61
C GLY A 151 -0.77 -9.81 4.51
N PHE A 152 0.30 -9.03 4.51
CA PHE A 152 1.44 -9.25 3.60
C PHE A 152 1.99 -10.68 3.70
N LYS A 153 2.26 -11.27 2.54
CA LYS A 153 2.87 -12.61 2.40
C LYS A 153 4.01 -12.51 1.41
N GLU A 154 5.12 -13.18 1.69
CA GLU A 154 6.21 -13.34 0.72
C GLU A 154 5.77 -14.18 -0.49
N ALA A 155 6.53 -14.16 -1.57
CA ALA A 155 6.20 -14.96 -2.76
C ALA A 155 6.13 -16.45 -2.44
N GLU A 156 7.11 -16.95 -1.71
CA GLU A 156 7.20 -18.34 -1.29
C GLU A 156 5.96 -18.73 -0.46
N GLN A 157 5.57 -17.89 0.50
CA GLN A 157 4.37 -18.12 1.33
C GLN A 157 3.08 -18.03 0.52
N ALA A 158 3.00 -17.10 -0.43
CA ALA A 158 1.81 -16.91 -1.27
C ALA A 158 1.59 -18.07 -2.25
N PHE A 159 2.67 -18.72 -2.70
CA PHE A 159 2.62 -19.87 -3.60
C PHE A 159 2.73 -21.23 -2.88
N GLY A 160 2.79 -21.25 -1.55
CA GLY A 160 2.89 -22.48 -0.76
C GLY A 160 4.20 -23.25 -0.99
N LEU A 161 5.31 -22.54 -1.20
CA LEU A 161 6.63 -23.10 -1.46
C LEU A 161 7.48 -23.29 -0.18
N ILE A 162 6.88 -23.06 0.99
CA ILE A 162 7.41 -23.27 2.35
C ILE A 162 6.28 -23.69 3.28
#